data_AF-A0A5B9MDY1-F1
#
_entry.id   AF-A0A5B9MDY1-F1
#
_cell.length_a   1.000
_cell.length_b   1.000
_cell.length_c   1.000
_cell.angle_alpha   90.00
_cell.angle_beta   90.00
_cell.angle_gamma   90.00
#
_symmetry.space_group_name_H-M   'P 1'
#
loop_
_entity.id
_entity.type
_entity.pdbx_description
1 polymer ?
#
loop_
_entity_poly.entity_id
_entity_poly.type
_entity_poly.pdbx_seq_one_letter_code
_entity_poly.pdbx_strand_id
1 'polypeptide(L)'
;MKITSGPMALLFAAILAMVASDVMAQRGGGGRPGGEGRPGGGFRGGPGGGFGGFGGGRGPGGGSILGLLQIEEVREEIELMPDQEEALKKIADDRPQMERPEGIDFRDRSEENRAKLEEFMAKMREQREEFENKVREQLEEVLLPEQMTRLEQIEVQQMGAGALMNDRVAGKLKLTATQKDELQKTMEASREEMMGKMREMFQSGDRENIREKMEEAQKETEEKLVSVLTSDQKKNFEELKGEPFEMPERQGRGGFGGRGGFGGPGGDRGGRGGPGGDRGGRRGGGGRPESEE
;
A
#
# COMPACT_ATOMS: atom_id res chain seq x y z
N MET A 1 -3.62 5.56 -50.76
CA MET A 1 -3.95 6.95 -50.34
C MET A 1 -3.64 7.05 -48.87
N LYS A 2 -2.71 7.93 -48.51
CA LYS A 2 -2.35 8.26 -47.13
C LYS A 2 -3.37 9.30 -46.65
N ILE A 3 -4.10 9.02 -45.58
CA ILE A 3 -4.93 10.05 -44.92
C ILE A 3 -4.12 10.54 -43.73
N THR A 4 -3.69 11.79 -43.86
CA THR A 4 -2.87 12.56 -42.95
C THR A 4 -3.66 12.94 -41.70
N SER A 5 -3.03 12.76 -40.55
CA SER A 5 -3.39 13.35 -39.27
C SER A 5 -3.40 14.89 -39.36
N GLY A 6 -4.45 15.50 -38.81
CA GLY A 6 -4.54 16.94 -38.56
C GLY A 6 -4.64 17.20 -37.05
N PRO A 7 -3.97 18.24 -36.51
CA PRO A 7 -4.02 18.63 -35.10
C PRO A 7 -5.18 19.61 -34.86
N MET A 8 -5.50 19.83 -33.57
CA MET A 8 -6.45 20.81 -32.99
C MET A 8 -7.87 20.30 -32.69
N ALA A 9 -8.10 20.00 -31.41
CA ALA A 9 -9.24 20.52 -30.66
C ALA A 9 -8.86 20.62 -29.17
N LEU A 10 -8.22 21.74 -28.82
CA LEU A 10 -8.22 22.26 -27.44
C LEU A 10 -9.67 22.53 -27.05
N LEU A 11 -10.24 21.71 -26.17
CA LEU A 11 -11.55 21.96 -25.59
C LEU A 11 -11.35 22.31 -24.11
N PHE A 12 -11.28 23.63 -23.85
CA PHE A 12 -11.33 24.21 -22.51
C PHE A 12 -12.64 23.79 -21.83
N ALA A 13 -12.58 22.88 -20.86
CA ALA A 13 -13.69 22.63 -19.95
C ALA A 13 -13.64 23.66 -18.80
N ALA A 14 -14.09 24.88 -19.09
CA ALA A 14 -14.44 25.85 -18.05
C ALA A 14 -15.91 25.61 -17.66
N ILE A 15 -16.16 24.91 -16.55
CA ILE A 15 -17.46 24.94 -15.87
C ILE A 15 -17.23 25.42 -14.43
N LEU A 16 -17.77 26.61 -14.17
CA LEU A 16 -17.72 27.36 -12.93
C LEU A 16 -19.17 27.68 -12.54
N ALA A 17 -19.68 27.04 -11.48
CA ALA A 17 -20.90 27.37 -10.72
C ALA A 17 -21.27 26.16 -9.83
N MET A 18 -21.61 26.20 -8.55
CA MET A 18 -21.80 27.22 -7.51
C MET A 18 -21.69 26.47 -6.17
N VAL A 19 -20.84 26.90 -5.24
CA VAL A 19 -20.94 26.46 -3.84
C VAL A 19 -21.67 27.56 -3.08
N ALA A 20 -22.95 27.32 -2.79
CA ALA A 20 -23.70 28.13 -1.85
C ALA A 20 -23.08 27.93 -0.45
N SER A 21 -22.69 29.05 0.15
CA SER A 21 -22.16 29.12 1.50
C SER A 21 -23.31 29.05 2.49
N ASP A 22 -23.30 28.08 3.40
CA ASP A 22 -23.95 28.25 4.70
C ASP A 22 -22.90 28.20 5.79
N VAL A 23 -22.49 29.41 6.15
CA VAL A 23 -21.92 29.76 7.44
C VAL A 23 -23.00 29.52 8.50
N MET A 24 -22.74 28.70 9.50
CA MET A 24 -23.21 28.96 10.86
C MET A 24 -22.22 28.45 11.91
N ALA A 25 -21.83 29.39 12.76
CA ALA A 25 -20.90 29.26 13.85
C ALA A 25 -21.54 28.59 15.08
N GLN A 26 -20.74 27.87 15.86
CA GLN A 26 -20.87 27.94 17.32
C GLN A 26 -19.51 27.88 18.02
N ARG A 27 -19.27 28.97 18.75
CA ARG A 27 -18.14 29.26 19.62
C ARG A 27 -18.58 28.96 21.06
N GLY A 28 -17.77 28.20 21.78
CA GLY A 28 -17.78 28.09 23.24
C GLY A 28 -16.74 27.04 23.65
N GLY A 29 -15.73 27.28 24.47
CA GLY A 29 -15.51 28.33 25.46
C GLY A 29 -15.22 27.66 26.80
N GLY A 30 -13.95 27.70 27.25
CA GLY A 30 -13.51 27.30 28.59
C GLY A 30 -13.26 25.79 28.75
N GLY A 31 -12.30 25.28 29.50
CA GLY A 31 -11.31 25.85 30.40
C GLY A 31 -10.68 24.65 31.13
N ARG A 32 -9.34 24.58 31.18
CA ARG A 32 -8.64 23.64 32.06
C ARG A 32 -8.80 24.11 33.51
N PRO A 33 -8.91 23.17 34.46
CA PRO A 33 -8.15 23.32 35.69
C PRO A 33 -7.32 22.06 36.00
N GLY A 34 -6.12 22.30 36.51
CA GLY A 34 -5.20 21.28 36.98
C GLY A 34 -5.65 20.61 38.29
N GLY A 35 -5.07 19.44 38.52
CA GLY A 35 -5.07 18.74 39.80
C GLY A 35 -3.70 18.10 40.01
N GLU A 36 -2.97 18.63 40.99
CA GLU A 36 -1.72 18.11 41.55
C GLU A 36 -1.93 16.83 42.38
N GLY A 37 -0.90 15.98 42.44
CA GLY A 37 -0.58 15.20 43.65
C GLY A 37 -0.76 13.67 43.65
N ARG A 38 0.25 12.93 43.12
CA ARG A 38 1.05 11.78 43.66
C ARG A 38 0.52 10.89 44.84
N PRO A 39 1.15 9.71 45.17
CA PRO A 39 2.33 9.03 44.57
C PRO A 39 2.31 7.47 44.46
N GLY A 40 3.20 6.93 43.61
CA GLY A 40 4.12 5.84 44.01
C GLY A 40 3.75 4.39 43.69
N GLY A 41 4.62 3.71 42.92
CA GLY A 41 4.61 2.25 42.75
C GLY A 41 5.22 1.85 41.41
N GLY A 42 6.55 1.80 41.35
CA GLY A 42 7.29 1.66 40.09
C GLY A 42 7.24 0.28 39.46
N PHE A 43 7.54 0.20 38.17
CA PHE A 43 8.36 -0.85 37.58
C PHE A 43 9.07 -0.28 36.34
N ARG A 44 10.40 -0.37 36.38
CA ARG A 44 11.31 -0.09 35.28
C ARG A 44 11.11 -1.21 34.24
N GLY A 45 10.50 -0.89 33.09
CA GLY A 45 10.46 -1.75 31.91
C GLY A 45 11.11 -1.01 30.74
N GLY A 46 12.18 -1.58 30.19
CA GLY A 46 12.95 -0.99 29.08
C GLY A 46 12.18 -0.93 27.76
N PRO A 47 12.75 -0.31 26.71
CA PRO A 47 12.10 -0.09 25.43
C PRO A 47 11.95 -1.41 24.67
N GLY A 48 10.78 -2.05 24.78
CA GLY A 48 10.44 -3.23 24.00
C GLY A 48 9.01 -3.68 24.27
N GLY A 49 8.19 -3.77 23.22
CA GLY A 49 6.87 -4.40 23.30
C GLY A 49 5.71 -3.61 22.67
N GLY A 50 5.91 -3.01 21.49
CA GLY A 50 4.85 -2.40 20.69
C GLY A 50 4.76 -3.04 19.31
N PHE A 51 4.78 -4.36 19.21
CA PHE A 51 4.46 -5.08 17.97
C PHE A 51 2.93 -5.08 17.78
N GLY A 52 2.40 -3.92 17.44
CA GLY A 52 0.97 -3.69 17.20
C GLY A 52 0.70 -2.78 16.00
N GLY A 53 1.70 -2.57 15.14
CA GLY A 53 1.60 -1.80 13.90
C GLY A 53 1.60 -2.69 12.66
N PHE A 54 0.68 -3.65 12.57
CA PHE A 54 0.33 -4.29 11.30
C PHE A 54 -0.95 -3.64 10.79
N GLY A 55 -0.83 -2.75 9.79
CA GLY A 55 -2.00 -2.23 9.08
C GLY A 55 -1.87 -0.84 8.44
N GLY A 56 -0.71 -0.17 8.49
CA GLY A 56 -0.53 1.20 7.97
C GLY A 56 0.09 1.32 6.57
N GLY A 57 0.35 0.21 5.88
CA GLY A 57 0.95 0.23 4.54
C GLY A 57 0.82 -1.15 3.93
N ARG A 58 0.25 -1.23 2.71
CA ARG A 58 -0.26 -2.45 2.08
C ARG A 58 -1.48 -3.06 2.77
N GLY A 59 -2.60 -2.34 2.71
CA GLY A 59 -3.87 -3.03 2.45
C GLY A 59 -3.91 -3.47 0.97
N PRO A 60 -4.81 -4.38 0.58
CA PRO A 60 -5.03 -4.77 -0.82
C PRO A 60 -5.35 -3.63 -1.82
N GLY A 61 -5.35 -2.37 -1.38
CA GLY A 61 -5.61 -1.18 -2.21
C GLY A 61 -4.39 -0.60 -2.93
N GLY A 62 -3.25 -1.30 -2.93
CA GLY A 62 -2.05 -0.90 -3.68
C GLY A 62 -2.17 -1.08 -5.20
N GLY A 63 -3.29 -1.60 -5.70
CA GLY A 63 -3.63 -1.70 -7.11
C GLY A 63 -4.86 -0.90 -7.51
N SER A 64 -5.32 0.05 -6.67
CA SER A 64 -6.38 0.99 -7.06
C SER A 64 -5.81 2.08 -7.97
N ILE A 65 -6.60 2.53 -8.93
CA ILE A 65 -6.21 3.60 -9.87
C ILE A 65 -5.81 4.89 -9.14
N LEU A 66 -6.51 5.21 -8.04
CA LEU A 66 -6.19 6.36 -7.18
C LEU A 66 -4.87 6.19 -6.42
N GLY A 67 -4.53 4.95 -6.03
CA GLY A 67 -3.25 4.63 -5.41
C GLY A 67 -2.06 4.85 -6.33
N LEU A 68 -2.24 4.65 -7.65
CA LEU A 68 -1.20 4.91 -8.64
C LEU A 68 -0.91 6.41 -8.79
N LEU A 69 -1.95 7.24 -8.71
CA LEU A 69 -1.83 8.69 -8.77
C LEU A 69 -1.11 9.30 -7.54
N GLN A 70 -0.86 8.51 -6.50
CA GLN A 70 0.01 8.91 -5.38
C GLN A 70 1.50 8.79 -5.71
N ILE A 71 1.85 8.14 -6.82
CA ILE A 71 3.23 7.90 -7.25
C ILE A 71 3.62 9.02 -8.22
N GLU A 72 4.75 9.68 -7.95
CA GLU A 72 5.20 10.84 -8.72
C GLU A 72 5.51 10.45 -10.17
N GLU A 73 6.23 9.35 -10.36
CA GLU A 73 6.62 8.82 -11.66
C GLU A 73 5.40 8.42 -12.51
N VAL A 74 4.30 7.98 -11.89
CA VAL A 74 3.04 7.72 -12.62
C VAL A 74 2.40 9.03 -13.06
N ARG A 75 2.43 10.07 -12.23
CA ARG A 75 1.91 11.39 -12.59
C ARG A 75 2.73 12.04 -13.70
N GLU A 76 4.05 11.87 -13.67
CA GLU A 76 4.95 12.30 -14.75
C GLU A 76 4.68 11.54 -16.05
N GLU A 77 4.52 10.22 -16.00
CA GLU A 77 4.24 9.36 -17.16
C GLU A 77 2.93 9.73 -17.88
N ILE A 78 1.91 10.16 -17.14
CA ILE A 78 0.65 10.65 -17.71
C ILE A 78 0.67 12.16 -17.96
N GLU A 79 1.81 12.83 -17.79
CA GLU A 79 1.97 14.27 -17.97
C GLU A 79 0.89 15.08 -17.21
N LEU A 80 0.64 14.72 -15.94
CA LEU A 80 -0.42 15.31 -15.15
C LEU A 80 -0.21 16.83 -14.98
N MET A 81 -1.25 17.61 -15.29
CA MET A 81 -1.20 19.07 -15.19
C MET A 81 -1.46 19.56 -13.76
N PRO A 82 -0.94 20.74 -13.36
CA PRO A 82 -1.09 21.25 -11.99
C PRO A 82 -2.54 21.45 -11.52
N ASP A 83 -3.45 21.83 -12.42
CA ASP A 83 -4.88 21.98 -12.16
C ASP A 83 -5.57 20.62 -11.93
N GLN A 84 -5.16 19.59 -12.67
CA GLN A 84 -5.62 18.22 -12.45
C GLN A 84 -5.17 17.70 -11.07
N GLU A 85 -3.95 18.02 -10.64
CA GLU A 85 -3.46 17.60 -9.32
C GLU A 85 -4.32 18.13 -8.15
N GLU A 86 -4.84 19.36 -8.25
CA GLU A 86 -5.75 19.89 -7.23
C GLU A 86 -7.09 19.13 -7.21
N ALA A 87 -7.62 18.78 -8.37
CA ALA A 87 -8.83 17.97 -8.48
C ALA A 87 -8.63 16.56 -7.89
N LEU A 88 -7.47 15.93 -8.16
CA LEU A 88 -7.13 14.62 -7.58
C LEU A 88 -7.08 14.63 -6.05
N LYS A 89 -6.60 15.72 -5.43
CA LYS A 89 -6.60 15.86 -3.96
C LYS A 89 -8.02 15.84 -3.41
N LYS A 90 -8.95 16.54 -4.05
CA LYS A 90 -10.38 16.55 -3.65
C LYS A 90 -11.01 15.16 -3.80
N ILE A 91 -10.71 14.44 -4.88
CA ILE A 91 -11.18 13.06 -5.07
C ILE A 91 -10.63 12.13 -3.97
N ALA A 92 -9.34 12.29 -3.62
CA ALA A 92 -8.71 11.50 -2.58
C ALA A 92 -9.24 11.80 -1.16
N ASP A 93 -9.60 13.05 -0.88
CA ASP A 93 -10.19 13.47 0.39
C ASP A 93 -11.64 12.98 0.56
N ASP A 94 -12.35 12.72 -0.55
CA ASP A 94 -13.71 12.18 -0.58
C ASP A 94 -13.78 10.67 -0.25
N ARG A 95 -12.64 10.07 0.10
CA ARG A 95 -12.54 8.65 0.46
C ARG A 95 -13.40 8.36 1.69
N PRO A 96 -14.30 7.36 1.62
CA PRO A 96 -15.08 6.93 2.76
C PRO A 96 -14.17 6.58 3.93
N GLN A 97 -14.41 7.20 5.08
CA GLN A 97 -13.76 6.76 6.32
C GLN A 97 -14.29 5.39 6.68
N MET A 98 -13.41 4.40 6.64
CA MET A 98 -13.77 3.05 7.03
C MET A 98 -13.89 3.02 8.56
N GLU A 99 -15.12 3.00 9.05
CA GLU A 99 -15.36 2.82 10.47
C GLU A 99 -14.97 1.40 10.88
N ARG A 100 -14.22 1.29 11.97
CA ARG A 100 -13.92 -0.03 12.53
C ARG A 100 -15.24 -0.62 13.05
N PRO A 101 -15.60 -1.84 12.64
CA PRO A 101 -16.88 -2.42 13.02
C PRO A 101 -16.92 -2.65 14.53
N GLU A 102 -17.97 -2.16 15.16
CA GLU A 102 -18.24 -2.41 16.57
C GLU A 102 -18.63 -3.88 16.78
N GLY A 103 -18.15 -4.49 17.86
CA GLY A 103 -18.52 -5.86 18.22
C GLY A 103 -17.89 -6.99 17.40
N ILE A 104 -16.94 -6.70 16.50
CA ILE A 104 -16.11 -7.72 15.84
C ILE A 104 -14.77 -7.86 16.58
N ASP A 105 -14.52 -9.05 17.14
CA ASP A 105 -13.22 -9.40 17.73
C ASP A 105 -12.41 -10.22 16.74
N PHE A 106 -11.38 -9.61 16.13
CA PHE A 106 -10.51 -10.29 15.15
C PHE A 106 -9.71 -11.48 15.72
N ARG A 107 -9.70 -11.69 17.04
CA ARG A 107 -9.08 -12.85 17.69
C ARG A 107 -10.07 -13.97 17.97
N ASP A 108 -11.37 -13.67 18.01
CA ASP A 108 -12.40 -14.68 18.21
C ASP A 108 -12.65 -15.47 16.91
N ARG A 109 -12.67 -16.80 17.05
CA ARG A 109 -12.85 -17.76 15.96
C ARG A 109 -14.21 -18.46 16.01
N SER A 110 -15.10 -18.05 16.91
CA SER A 110 -16.49 -18.51 17.01
C SER A 110 -17.23 -18.34 15.67
N GLU A 111 -18.23 -19.20 15.43
CA GLU A 111 -19.03 -19.14 14.20
C GLU A 111 -19.79 -17.81 14.08
N GLU A 112 -20.30 -17.30 15.21
CA GLU A 112 -20.98 -16.01 15.26
C GLU A 112 -20.06 -14.85 14.86
N ASN A 113 -18.84 -14.79 15.40
CA ASN A 113 -17.88 -13.75 15.05
C ASN A 113 -17.36 -13.90 13.62
N ARG A 114 -17.25 -15.13 13.09
CA ARG A 114 -16.93 -15.36 11.67
C ARG A 114 -18.01 -14.82 10.74
N ALA A 115 -19.28 -15.08 11.03
CA ALA A 115 -20.39 -14.59 10.23
C ALA A 115 -20.42 -13.04 10.20
N LYS A 116 -20.23 -12.40 11.35
CA LYS A 116 -20.10 -10.92 11.43
C LYS A 116 -18.93 -10.39 10.63
N LEU A 117 -17.78 -11.07 10.68
CA LEU A 117 -16.61 -10.70 9.89
C LEU A 117 -16.86 -10.85 8.38
N GLU A 118 -17.54 -11.91 7.97
CA GLU A 118 -17.89 -12.13 6.57
C GLU A 118 -18.84 -11.05 6.04
N GLU A 119 -19.91 -10.75 6.78
CA GLU A 119 -20.86 -9.69 6.44
C GLU A 119 -20.17 -8.33 6.35
N PHE A 120 -19.34 -8.01 7.35
CA PHE A 120 -18.53 -6.79 7.32
C PHE A 120 -17.62 -6.75 6.09
N MET A 121 -16.90 -7.83 5.80
CA MET A 121 -16.01 -7.90 4.64
C MET A 121 -16.77 -7.78 3.31
N ALA A 122 -17.99 -8.33 3.21
CA ALA A 122 -18.85 -8.16 2.04
C ALA A 122 -19.27 -6.70 1.86
N LYS A 123 -19.79 -6.06 2.92
CA LYS A 123 -20.12 -4.63 2.91
C LYS A 123 -18.92 -3.76 2.52
N MET A 124 -17.74 -4.11 3.03
CA MET A 124 -16.51 -3.39 2.73
C MET A 124 -16.04 -3.56 1.28
N ARG A 125 -16.36 -4.69 0.64
CA ARG A 125 -16.09 -4.89 -0.79
C ARG A 125 -17.04 -4.05 -1.62
N GLU A 126 -18.33 -4.08 -1.33
CA GLU A 126 -19.36 -3.29 -2.01
C GLU A 126 -19.06 -1.79 -1.93
N GLN A 127 -18.81 -1.26 -0.72
CA GLN A 127 -18.45 0.15 -0.54
C GLN A 127 -17.17 0.56 -1.29
N ARG A 128 -16.19 -0.35 -1.39
CA ARG A 128 -14.98 -0.09 -2.18
C ARG A 128 -15.28 -0.06 -3.66
N GLU A 129 -16.07 -1.01 -4.16
CA GLU A 129 -16.43 -1.08 -5.57
C GLU A 129 -17.21 0.18 -6.00
N GLU A 130 -18.20 0.60 -5.21
CA GLU A 130 -18.93 1.84 -5.44
C GLU A 130 -18.00 3.06 -5.45
N PHE A 131 -17.08 3.14 -4.47
CA PHE A 131 -16.12 4.24 -4.41
C PHE A 131 -15.15 4.24 -5.58
N GLU A 132 -14.60 3.08 -5.98
CA GLU A 132 -13.70 2.97 -7.13
C GLU A 132 -14.41 3.36 -8.43
N ASN A 133 -15.69 2.97 -8.60
CA ASN A 133 -16.50 3.39 -9.75
C ASN A 133 -16.70 4.91 -9.77
N LYS A 134 -17.06 5.51 -8.62
CA LYS A 134 -17.19 6.98 -8.49
C LYS A 134 -15.87 7.69 -8.80
N VAL A 135 -14.76 7.22 -8.22
CA VAL A 135 -13.42 7.78 -8.48
C VAL A 135 -13.13 7.74 -9.96
N ARG A 136 -13.43 6.62 -10.63
CA ARG A 136 -13.18 6.45 -12.06
C ARG A 136 -13.96 7.45 -12.91
N GLU A 137 -15.24 7.64 -12.62
CA GLU A 137 -16.08 8.65 -13.29
C GLU A 137 -15.48 10.06 -13.10
N GLN A 138 -15.08 10.41 -11.87
CA GLN A 138 -14.46 11.71 -11.59
C GLN A 138 -13.11 11.87 -12.29
N LEU A 139 -12.31 10.80 -12.41
CA LEU A 139 -11.06 10.82 -13.15
C LEU A 139 -11.29 11.02 -14.65
N GLU A 140 -12.34 10.44 -15.23
CA GLU A 140 -12.70 10.65 -16.65
C GLU A 140 -13.16 12.08 -16.96
N GLU A 141 -13.66 12.82 -15.97
CA GLU A 141 -14.00 14.25 -16.11
C GLU A 141 -12.78 15.18 -15.99
N VAL A 142 -11.75 14.75 -15.25
CA VAL A 142 -10.57 15.57 -14.92
C VAL A 142 -9.39 15.29 -15.85
N LEU A 143 -9.17 14.02 -16.21
CA LEU A 143 -8.06 13.57 -17.03
C LEU A 143 -8.42 13.60 -18.51
N LEU A 144 -7.43 13.88 -19.34
CA LEU A 144 -7.57 13.74 -20.79
C LEU A 144 -7.71 12.25 -21.15
N PRO A 145 -8.40 11.89 -22.26
CA PRO A 145 -8.64 10.50 -22.64
C PRO A 145 -7.37 9.64 -22.74
N GLU A 146 -6.29 10.22 -23.25
CA GLU A 146 -4.97 9.59 -23.36
C GLU A 146 -4.31 9.36 -21.99
N GLN A 147 -4.46 10.30 -21.05
CA GLN A 147 -3.94 10.17 -19.68
C GLN A 147 -4.68 9.06 -18.94
N MET A 148 -6.01 9.02 -19.08
CA MET A 148 -6.83 7.96 -18.51
C MET A 148 -6.48 6.60 -19.10
N THR A 149 -6.30 6.53 -20.43
CA THR A 149 -5.87 5.30 -21.11
C THR A 149 -4.50 4.82 -20.62
N ARG A 150 -3.53 5.72 -20.47
CA ARG A 150 -2.19 5.38 -19.96
C ARG A 150 -2.24 4.93 -18.50
N LEU A 151 -3.01 5.61 -17.67
CA LEU A 151 -3.20 5.24 -16.27
C LEU A 151 -3.85 3.85 -16.12
N GLU A 152 -4.87 3.56 -16.94
CA GLU A 152 -5.52 2.26 -17.02
C GLU A 152 -4.57 1.13 -17.44
N GLN A 153 -3.61 1.41 -18.33
CA GLN A 153 -2.58 0.46 -18.74
C GLN A 153 -1.61 0.16 -17.59
N ILE A 154 -1.14 1.21 -16.91
CA ILE A 154 -0.27 1.07 -15.72
C ILE A 154 -1.00 0.27 -14.63
N GLU A 155 -2.30 0.52 -14.41
CA GLU A 155 -3.13 -0.26 -13.48
C GLU A 155 -3.13 -1.75 -13.82
N VAL A 156 -3.38 -2.11 -15.09
CA VAL A 156 -3.37 -3.51 -15.54
C VAL A 156 -1.99 -4.14 -15.34
N GLN A 157 -0.91 -3.40 -15.62
CA GLN A 157 0.46 -3.87 -15.36
C GLN A 157 0.72 -4.12 -13.87
N GLN A 158 0.26 -3.23 -12.99
CA GLN A 158 0.45 -3.37 -11.54
C GLN A 158 -0.36 -4.51 -10.95
N MET A 159 -1.56 -4.75 -11.49
CA MET A 159 -2.42 -5.85 -11.05
C MET A 159 -1.96 -7.20 -11.59
N GLY A 160 -1.21 -7.23 -12.70
CA GLY A 160 -0.84 -8.48 -13.39
C GLY A 160 -2.06 -9.31 -13.75
N ALA A 161 -1.98 -10.63 -13.67
CA ALA A 161 -3.12 -11.52 -13.93
C ALA A 161 -4.32 -11.30 -12.99
N GLY A 162 -4.13 -10.65 -11.82
CA GLY A 162 -5.23 -10.24 -10.95
C GLY A 162 -6.19 -9.24 -11.62
N ALA A 163 -5.73 -8.54 -12.66
CA ALA A 163 -6.57 -7.65 -13.47
C ALA A 163 -7.75 -8.38 -14.13
N LEU A 164 -7.67 -9.70 -14.36
CA LEU A 164 -8.77 -10.45 -14.99
C LEU A 164 -10.03 -10.52 -14.09
N MET A 165 -9.90 -10.22 -12.80
CA MET A 165 -11.02 -10.12 -11.85
C MET A 165 -11.59 -8.70 -11.76
N ASN A 166 -10.94 -7.71 -12.36
CA ASN A 166 -11.48 -6.37 -12.45
C ASN A 166 -12.58 -6.32 -13.51
N ASP A 167 -13.76 -5.77 -13.19
CA ASP A 167 -14.91 -5.83 -14.09
C ASP A 167 -14.72 -5.09 -15.41
N ARG A 168 -13.96 -3.99 -15.42
CA ARG A 168 -13.60 -3.28 -16.66
C ARG A 168 -12.79 -4.18 -17.58
N VAL A 169 -11.73 -4.80 -17.05
CA VAL A 169 -10.86 -5.69 -17.82
C VAL A 169 -11.63 -6.92 -18.27
N ALA A 170 -12.40 -7.54 -17.37
CA ALA A 170 -13.24 -8.67 -17.69
C ALA A 170 -14.27 -8.34 -18.78
N GLY A 171 -14.85 -7.15 -18.76
CA GLY A 171 -15.76 -6.62 -19.78
C GLY A 171 -15.06 -6.41 -21.12
N LYS A 172 -13.88 -5.76 -21.14
CA LYS A 172 -13.07 -5.57 -22.36
C LYS A 172 -12.65 -6.90 -23.00
N LEU A 173 -12.33 -7.90 -22.17
CA LEU A 173 -11.99 -9.27 -22.61
C LEU A 173 -13.22 -10.16 -22.88
N LYS A 174 -14.43 -9.66 -22.59
CA LYS A 174 -15.70 -10.39 -22.73
C LYS A 174 -15.65 -11.76 -22.04
N LEU A 175 -15.12 -11.80 -20.82
CA LEU A 175 -15.01 -13.04 -20.05
C LEU A 175 -16.40 -13.63 -19.80
N THR A 176 -16.54 -14.93 -20.08
CA THR A 176 -17.80 -15.64 -19.84
C THR A 176 -18.03 -15.85 -18.34
N ALA A 177 -19.27 -16.13 -17.94
CA ALA A 177 -19.59 -16.47 -16.56
C ALA A 177 -18.77 -17.68 -16.06
N THR A 178 -18.57 -18.68 -16.91
CA THR A 178 -17.74 -19.86 -16.61
C THR A 178 -16.28 -19.47 -16.37
N GLN A 179 -15.71 -18.61 -17.21
CA GLN A 179 -14.33 -18.13 -17.01
C GLN A 179 -14.18 -17.28 -15.75
N LYS A 180 -15.16 -16.41 -15.44
CA LYS A 180 -15.16 -15.63 -14.21
C LYS A 180 -15.17 -16.53 -12.97
N ASP A 181 -16.03 -17.56 -12.96
CA ASP A 181 -16.09 -18.55 -11.88
C ASP A 181 -14.78 -19.36 -11.75
N GLU A 182 -14.18 -19.77 -12.86
CA GLU A 182 -12.91 -20.50 -12.87
C GLU A 182 -11.73 -19.63 -12.37
N LEU A 183 -11.68 -18.35 -12.78
CA LEU A 183 -10.70 -17.37 -12.27
C LEU A 183 -10.85 -17.17 -10.76
N GLN A 184 -12.09 -17.03 -10.27
CA GLN A 184 -12.36 -16.87 -8.84
C GLN A 184 -11.89 -18.11 -8.05
N LYS A 185 -12.25 -19.31 -8.49
CA LYS A 185 -11.82 -20.57 -7.86
C LYS A 185 -10.31 -20.74 -7.88
N THR A 186 -9.68 -20.38 -9.00
CA THR A 186 -8.21 -20.41 -9.14
C THR A 186 -7.55 -19.48 -8.13
N MET A 187 -8.06 -18.26 -7.98
CA MET A 187 -7.54 -17.29 -7.02
C MET A 187 -7.75 -17.73 -5.56
N GLU A 188 -8.91 -18.32 -5.25
CA GLU A 188 -9.20 -18.89 -3.92
C GLU A 188 -8.24 -20.05 -3.59
N ALA A 189 -8.06 -20.99 -4.52
CA ALA A 189 -7.13 -22.10 -4.36
C ALA A 189 -5.68 -21.63 -4.18
N SER A 190 -5.22 -20.68 -5.02
CA SER A 190 -3.90 -20.07 -4.89
C SER A 190 -3.70 -19.37 -3.54
N ARG A 191 -4.73 -18.70 -3.02
CA ARG A 191 -4.70 -18.06 -1.70
C ARG A 191 -4.58 -19.10 -0.58
N GLU A 192 -5.34 -20.19 -0.64
CA GLU A 192 -5.24 -21.27 0.34
C GLU A 192 -3.87 -21.93 0.33
N GLU A 193 -3.33 -22.22 -0.85
CA GLU A 193 -1.99 -22.76 -1.04
C GLU A 193 -0.92 -21.84 -0.46
N MET A 194 -1.00 -20.53 -0.77
CA MET A 194 -0.10 -19.52 -0.22
C MET A 194 -0.17 -19.44 1.30
N MET A 195 -1.38 -19.48 1.89
CA MET A 195 -1.54 -19.51 3.35
C MET A 195 -0.95 -20.78 3.97
N GLY A 196 -1.08 -21.92 3.30
CA GLY A 196 -0.43 -23.18 3.69
C GLY A 196 1.09 -23.07 3.69
N LYS A 197 1.68 -22.65 2.55
CA LYS A 197 3.13 -22.43 2.39
C LYS A 197 3.65 -21.45 3.45
N MET A 198 2.92 -20.36 3.71
CA MET A 198 3.30 -19.37 4.71
C MET A 198 3.30 -19.96 6.13
N ARG A 199 2.29 -20.76 6.49
CA ARG A 199 2.22 -21.44 7.79
C ARG A 199 3.40 -22.40 7.99
N GLU A 200 3.75 -23.18 6.98
CA GLU A 200 4.88 -24.10 7.01
C GLU A 200 6.23 -23.36 7.15
N MET A 201 6.42 -22.26 6.42
CA MET A 201 7.61 -21.40 6.56
C MET A 201 7.74 -20.81 7.96
N PHE A 202 6.63 -20.35 8.56
CA PHE A 202 6.66 -19.84 9.93
C PHE A 202 7.02 -20.93 10.96
N GLN A 203 6.60 -22.17 10.74
CA GLN A 203 6.90 -23.30 11.62
C GLN A 203 8.34 -23.81 11.45
N SER A 204 8.89 -23.77 10.25
CA SER A 204 10.25 -24.23 9.94
C SER A 204 11.34 -23.21 10.27
N GLY A 205 11.00 -21.93 10.47
CA GLY A 205 11.97 -20.87 10.76
C GLY A 205 12.72 -20.36 9.53
N ASP A 206 12.38 -20.85 8.33
CA ASP A 206 12.97 -20.50 7.04
C ASP A 206 12.46 -19.13 6.54
N ARG A 207 12.86 -18.06 7.24
CA ARG A 207 12.44 -16.68 6.91
C ARG A 207 13.24 -16.06 5.77
N GLU A 208 14.42 -16.60 5.46
CA GLU A 208 15.33 -16.07 4.46
C GLU A 208 14.79 -16.30 3.04
N ASN A 209 14.10 -17.42 2.80
CA ASN A 209 13.58 -17.79 1.48
C ASN A 209 12.11 -17.37 1.25
N ILE A 210 11.49 -16.64 2.18
CA ILE A 210 10.09 -16.20 2.05
C ILE A 210 9.89 -15.40 0.76
N ARG A 211 10.86 -14.54 0.40
CA ARG A 211 10.73 -13.70 -0.79
C ARG A 211 10.66 -14.52 -2.07
N GLU A 212 11.60 -15.43 -2.27
CA GLU A 212 11.68 -16.26 -3.47
C GLU A 212 10.43 -17.15 -3.61
N LYS A 213 10.01 -17.79 -2.51
CA LYS A 213 8.80 -18.63 -2.50
C LYS A 213 7.52 -17.84 -2.79
N MET A 214 7.44 -16.59 -2.32
CA MET A 214 6.29 -15.72 -2.63
C MET A 214 6.29 -15.26 -4.09
N GLU A 215 7.47 -14.96 -4.66
CA GLU A 215 7.62 -14.62 -6.09
C GLU A 215 7.27 -15.83 -6.98
N GLU A 216 7.68 -17.03 -6.60
CA GLU A 216 7.32 -18.28 -7.30
C GLU A 216 5.80 -18.54 -7.24
N ALA A 217 5.19 -18.47 -6.05
CA ALA A 217 3.75 -18.66 -5.90
C ALA A 217 2.93 -17.62 -6.67
N GLN A 218 3.43 -16.38 -6.77
CA GLN A 218 2.80 -15.34 -7.57
C GLN A 218 2.84 -15.67 -9.07
N LYS A 219 4.00 -16.10 -9.59
CA LYS A 219 4.14 -16.52 -11.00
C LYS A 219 3.26 -17.72 -11.32
N GLU A 220 3.26 -18.72 -10.46
CA GLU A 220 2.42 -19.90 -10.62
C GLU A 220 0.93 -19.54 -10.67
N THR A 221 0.49 -18.61 -9.81
CA THR A 221 -0.88 -18.10 -9.82
C THR A 221 -1.19 -17.33 -11.11
N GLU A 222 -0.27 -16.49 -11.57
CA GLU A 222 -0.41 -15.77 -12.83
C GLU A 222 -0.55 -16.72 -14.03
N GLU A 223 0.29 -17.75 -14.11
CA GLU A 223 0.20 -18.78 -15.16
C GLU A 223 -1.14 -19.50 -15.14
N LYS A 224 -1.61 -19.91 -13.94
CA LYS A 224 -2.92 -20.57 -13.78
C LYS A 224 -4.07 -19.64 -14.24
N LEU A 225 -4.08 -18.38 -13.81
CA LEU A 225 -5.12 -17.42 -14.18
C LEU A 225 -5.14 -17.12 -15.68
N VAL A 226 -3.98 -16.87 -16.28
CA VAL A 226 -3.88 -16.60 -17.72
C VAL A 226 -4.27 -17.84 -18.54
N SER A 227 -4.06 -19.06 -18.03
CA SER A 227 -4.43 -20.29 -18.73
C SER A 227 -5.94 -20.45 -18.99
N VAL A 228 -6.80 -19.81 -18.18
CA VAL A 228 -8.27 -19.80 -18.34
C VAL A 228 -8.72 -19.01 -19.58
N LEU A 229 -7.86 -18.10 -20.06
CA LEU A 229 -8.15 -17.26 -21.22
C LEU A 229 -7.94 -18.01 -22.53
N THR A 230 -8.76 -17.70 -23.52
CA THR A 230 -8.52 -18.10 -24.92
C THR A 230 -7.31 -17.37 -25.49
N SER A 231 -6.75 -17.86 -26.61
CA SER A 231 -5.63 -17.21 -27.28
C SER A 231 -5.92 -15.75 -27.66
N ASP A 232 -7.13 -15.46 -28.12
CA ASP A 232 -7.55 -14.09 -28.47
C ASP A 232 -7.67 -13.20 -27.23
N GLN A 233 -8.20 -13.73 -26.12
CA GLN A 233 -8.28 -13.00 -24.85
C GLN A 233 -6.89 -12.72 -24.26
N LYS A 234 -5.94 -13.66 -24.36
CA LYS A 234 -4.54 -13.44 -23.95
C LYS A 234 -3.92 -12.29 -24.75
N LYS A 235 -4.11 -12.29 -26.07
CA LYS A 235 -3.61 -11.20 -26.92
C LYS A 235 -4.21 -9.86 -26.54
N ASN A 236 -5.54 -9.80 -26.38
CA ASN A 236 -6.22 -8.58 -25.97
C ASN A 236 -5.78 -8.13 -24.55
N PHE A 237 -5.48 -9.07 -23.66
CA PHE A 237 -4.98 -8.76 -22.32
C PHE A 237 -3.59 -8.12 -22.36
N GLU A 238 -2.70 -8.58 -23.24
CA GLU A 238 -1.41 -7.92 -23.48
C GLU A 238 -1.59 -6.53 -24.10
N GLU A 239 -2.55 -6.35 -25.02
CA GLU A 239 -2.88 -5.03 -25.57
C GLU A 239 -3.40 -4.05 -24.48
N LEU A 240 -4.15 -4.55 -23.48
CA LEU A 240 -4.62 -3.75 -22.35
C LEU A 240 -3.50 -3.32 -21.40
N LYS A 241 -2.37 -4.03 -21.35
CA LYS A 241 -1.19 -3.63 -20.57
C LYS A 241 -0.48 -2.44 -21.22
N GLY A 242 -0.52 -2.31 -22.55
CA GLY A 242 0.15 -1.22 -23.27
C GLY A 242 1.67 -1.23 -23.12
N GLU A 243 2.30 -0.06 -23.28
CA GLU A 243 3.75 0.09 -23.17
C GLU A 243 4.25 -0.21 -21.75
N PRO A 244 5.33 -0.97 -21.55
CA PRO A 244 5.86 -1.26 -20.21
C PRO A 244 6.10 0.01 -19.39
N PHE A 245 5.75 -0.04 -18.11
CA PHE A 245 6.03 1.00 -17.14
C PHE A 245 6.77 0.40 -15.94
N GLU A 246 7.98 0.89 -15.69
CA GLU A 246 8.79 0.46 -14.55
C GLU A 246 8.37 1.26 -13.32
N MET A 247 7.80 0.58 -12.32
CA MET A 247 7.48 1.24 -11.05
C MET A 247 8.75 1.67 -10.35
N PRO A 248 8.75 2.86 -9.73
CA PRO A 248 9.88 3.30 -8.94
C PRO A 248 10.14 2.34 -7.79
N GLU A 249 11.42 2.03 -7.57
CA GLU A 249 11.83 1.36 -6.35
C GLU A 249 11.48 2.24 -5.16
N ARG A 250 10.56 1.79 -4.31
CA ARG A 250 10.12 2.55 -3.15
C ARG A 250 11.29 2.85 -2.22
N GLN A 251 11.83 4.06 -2.32
CA GLN A 251 12.91 4.56 -1.48
C GLN A 251 12.34 5.08 -0.15
N GLY A 252 11.96 4.16 0.77
CA GLY A 252 11.67 4.58 2.15
C GLY A 252 10.82 3.66 3.03
N ARG A 253 11.44 3.25 4.15
CA ARG A 253 10.87 2.76 5.42
C ARG A 253 10.11 1.42 5.42
N GLY A 254 10.91 0.34 5.39
CA GLY A 254 10.61 -0.89 6.12
C GLY A 254 9.93 -1.99 5.29
N GLY A 255 10.74 -2.84 4.68
CA GLY A 255 10.34 -4.18 4.26
C GLY A 255 9.91 -4.32 2.80
N PHE A 256 10.67 -5.15 2.07
CA PHE A 256 10.23 -5.85 0.86
C PHE A 256 9.84 -5.01 -0.38
N GLY A 257 10.81 -4.87 -1.32
CA GLY A 257 10.56 -4.69 -2.76
C GLY A 257 11.68 -3.98 -3.56
N GLY A 258 12.25 -4.67 -4.58
CA GLY A 258 13.17 -4.18 -5.65
C GLY A 258 14.60 -3.85 -5.19
N ARG A 259 15.75 -4.37 -5.67
CA ARG A 259 16.32 -4.95 -6.93
C ARG A 259 17.06 -3.97 -7.88
N GLY A 260 18.30 -3.65 -7.50
CA GLY A 260 19.48 -3.57 -8.39
C GLY A 260 20.71 -3.17 -7.57
N GLY A 261 21.90 -3.77 -7.60
CA GLY A 261 22.56 -4.73 -8.46
C GLY A 261 24.06 -4.41 -8.36
N PHE A 262 24.91 -5.42 -8.13
CA PHE A 262 26.39 -5.38 -8.16
C PHE A 262 27.09 -4.55 -7.04
N GLY A 263 28.14 -4.99 -6.35
CA GLY A 263 28.99 -6.17 -6.46
C GLY A 263 30.35 -5.89 -5.78
N GLY A 264 30.52 -6.37 -4.54
CA GLY A 264 31.77 -6.70 -3.81
C GLY A 264 32.93 -5.67 -3.76
N PRO A 265 34.13 -6.01 -3.23
CA PRO A 265 34.52 -7.02 -2.25
C PRO A 265 35.13 -6.37 -0.97
N GLY A 266 35.45 -7.19 0.04
CA GLY A 266 35.81 -6.75 1.39
C GLY A 266 37.07 -5.88 1.57
N GLY A 267 37.30 -5.51 2.83
CA GLY A 267 38.56 -4.92 3.26
C GLY A 267 38.47 -4.28 4.64
N ASP A 268 38.95 -5.00 5.65
CA ASP A 268 39.50 -4.46 6.88
C ASP A 268 40.23 -3.13 6.65
N ARG A 269 39.83 -2.07 7.36
CA ARG A 269 40.76 -1.04 7.84
C ARG A 269 40.33 -0.56 9.21
N GLY A 270 40.97 -1.12 10.23
CA GLY A 270 41.18 -0.41 11.48
C GLY A 270 42.05 0.83 11.27
N GLY A 271 42.07 1.69 12.30
CA GLY A 271 43.22 2.53 12.61
C GLY A 271 43.21 3.97 12.06
N ARG A 272 42.63 4.89 12.84
CA ARG A 272 43.15 6.25 13.09
C ARG A 272 42.48 6.71 14.40
N GLY A 273 43.15 7.10 15.49
CA GLY A 273 44.54 7.48 15.68
C GLY A 273 44.63 8.87 16.30
N GLY A 274 44.51 8.95 17.63
CA GLY A 274 45.14 9.95 18.52
C GLY A 274 44.34 11.21 18.90
N PRO A 275 44.78 11.99 19.92
CA PRO A 275 45.90 11.81 20.86
C PRO A 275 45.42 11.76 22.36
N GLY A 276 46.05 11.06 23.31
CA GLY A 276 47.43 11.22 23.78
C GLY A 276 47.44 12.05 25.09
N GLY A 277 47.70 11.42 26.24
CA GLY A 277 47.72 12.09 27.54
C GLY A 277 48.09 11.19 28.73
N ASP A 278 49.29 10.61 28.70
CA ASP A 278 49.97 10.00 29.85
C ASP A 278 50.38 11.05 30.90
N ARG A 279 50.03 10.82 32.17
CA ARG A 279 50.70 11.21 33.43
C ARG A 279 49.99 10.40 34.53
N GLY A 280 50.58 9.48 35.29
CA GLY A 280 51.93 9.42 35.82
C GLY A 280 51.92 9.72 37.33
N GLY A 281 51.86 8.68 38.17
CA GLY A 281 52.64 8.64 39.43
C GLY A 281 51.96 8.87 40.80
N ARG A 282 52.30 7.95 41.71
CA ARG A 282 52.55 8.07 43.18
C ARG A 282 51.40 8.03 44.21
N ARG A 283 51.26 6.85 44.83
CA ARG A 283 51.69 6.46 46.20
C ARG A 283 51.65 7.53 47.33
N GLY A 284 50.93 7.18 48.41
CA GLY A 284 51.04 7.71 49.79
C GLY A 284 49.63 7.83 50.41
N GLY A 285 49.21 7.15 51.47
CA GLY A 285 49.90 6.66 52.66
C GLY A 285 49.50 7.55 53.85
N GLY A 286 48.67 7.05 54.78
CA GLY A 286 48.46 7.72 56.08
C GLY A 286 47.10 7.50 56.76
N GLY A 287 47.07 6.57 57.72
CA GLY A 287 46.62 6.81 59.12
C GLY A 287 45.17 7.22 59.44
N ARG A 288 44.47 6.30 60.15
CA ARG A 288 43.45 6.47 61.22
C ARG A 288 43.77 7.63 62.21
N PRO A 289 42.87 8.07 63.13
CA PRO A 289 41.85 7.31 63.89
C PRO A 289 40.43 7.94 63.86
N GLU A 290 39.32 7.22 64.04
CA GLU A 290 38.74 6.73 65.32
C GLU A 290 38.68 7.76 66.46
N SER A 291 37.47 8.25 66.73
CA SER A 291 37.00 8.62 68.06
C SER A 291 35.49 8.43 68.11
N GLU A 292 35.06 7.48 68.93
CA GLU A 292 33.72 7.39 69.51
C GLU A 292 33.50 8.59 70.44
N GLU A 293 32.32 9.21 70.33
CA GLU A 293 31.39 9.47 71.43
C GLU A 293 29.98 9.67 70.84
#